data_AF-A0A0B0H6Q6-F1
#
_entry.id   AF-A0A0B0H6Q6-F1
#
_cell.length_a   1.000
_cell.length_b   1.000
_cell.length_c   1.000
_cell.angle_alpha   90.00
_cell.angle_beta   90.00
_cell.angle_gamma   90.00
#
_symmetry.space_group_name_H-M   'P 1'
#
loop_
_entity.id
_entity.type
_entity.pdbx_description
1 polymer ?
#
loop_
_entity_poly.entity_id
_entity_poly.type
_entity_poly.pdbx_seq_one_letter_code
_entity_poly.pdbx_strand_id
1 'polypeptide(L)'
;MNMQISEQRFANQLEMQGSPVCTVQDSASQLSIVYLTSLRELHKEGVGRVVCDLETGCFHPRRTGSLEELVYQLNSPESPLHGRYKLTGVIVDDDDTRLLGGDQPLWNSQMPVSQGISGQGVEESVTLDQITCCIPSSRWAGTCPENRAEKRVRKSHYEAQIAQQLDKLGADIVISDSYVRIIGDELLGYGSTGSEASECMFINIHPAVTDTGRPDRLPGATPTRDALTRAHHGYVIVDDKHHVDLPEGEEIQVVYKGRNRTARRVAPVLHTAASVHYVSPRVDNGEVIHCVSASLPQKEFLTEESLRHLNYQLKREALKEALIKLADDSSFLDLVGHKRRSRHQSTGNSLLAQG
;
A
#
# COMPACT_ATOMS: atom_id res chain seq x y z
N MET A 1 -58.32 -62.75 -24.40
CA MET A 1 -59.19 -61.58 -24.18
C MET A 1 -58.46 -60.35 -24.72
N ASN A 2 -58.98 -59.82 -25.84
CA ASN A 2 -58.84 -58.47 -26.44
C ASN A 2 -57.44 -57.84 -26.57
N MET A 3 -56.90 -57.80 -27.81
CA MET A 3 -56.94 -56.68 -28.80
C MET A 3 -55.84 -55.64 -28.52
N GLN A 4 -54.73 -55.61 -29.29
CA GLN A 4 -54.50 -54.78 -30.50
C GLN A 4 -54.86 -53.29 -30.26
N ILE A 5 -53.99 -52.31 -30.52
CA ILE A 5 -53.68 -51.76 -31.85
C ILE A 5 -52.44 -50.82 -31.76
N SER A 6 -51.77 -50.72 -32.91
CA SER A 6 -50.67 -49.87 -33.44
C SER A 6 -50.58 -48.40 -32.96
N GLU A 7 -49.43 -47.71 -33.04
CA GLU A 7 -48.87 -47.15 -34.29
C GLU A 7 -47.41 -46.68 -34.18
N GLN A 8 -46.64 -46.96 -35.23
CA GLN A 8 -45.40 -46.28 -35.60
C GLN A 8 -45.73 -44.91 -36.24
N ARG A 9 -44.89 -43.88 -36.03
CA ARG A 9 -44.10 -43.15 -37.06
C ARG A 9 -43.81 -41.68 -36.71
N PHE A 10 -42.68 -41.21 -37.28
CA PHE A 10 -42.15 -39.85 -37.42
C PHE A 10 -41.44 -39.28 -36.19
N ALA A 11 -40.10 -39.39 -36.13
CA ALA A 11 -39.13 -38.48 -36.76
C ALA A 11 -39.01 -37.14 -36.03
N ASN A 12 -37.91 -36.93 -35.31
CA ASN A 12 -36.95 -35.88 -35.68
C ASN A 12 -35.70 -35.93 -34.81
N GLN A 13 -34.57 -35.80 -35.50
CA GLN A 13 -33.31 -35.28 -34.97
C GLN A 13 -33.57 -34.09 -34.06
N LEU A 14 -32.96 -34.10 -32.88
CA LEU A 14 -32.38 -32.92 -32.27
C LEU A 14 -31.34 -33.42 -31.26
N GLU A 15 -30.12 -33.50 -31.76
CA GLU A 15 -28.91 -33.29 -30.97
C GLU A 15 -29.08 -31.94 -30.23
N MET A 16 -29.66 -32.00 -29.04
CA MET A 16 -29.56 -30.91 -28.08
C MET A 16 -28.20 -31.06 -27.43
N GLN A 17 -27.26 -30.33 -28.02
CA GLN A 17 -26.03 -29.85 -27.42
C GLN A 17 -26.27 -29.61 -25.92
N GLY A 18 -25.80 -30.54 -25.10
CA GLY A 18 -25.56 -30.27 -23.70
C GLY A 18 -24.49 -29.19 -23.69
N SER A 19 -24.92 -27.94 -23.46
CA SER A 19 -24.01 -26.83 -23.23
C SER A 19 -22.98 -27.30 -22.19
N PRO A 20 -21.67 -27.17 -22.46
CA PRO A 20 -20.72 -27.39 -21.41
C PRO A 20 -21.06 -26.37 -20.35
N VAL A 21 -21.52 -26.85 -19.19
CA VAL A 21 -21.44 -26.07 -17.96
C VAL A 21 -19.96 -25.75 -17.86
N CYS A 22 -19.62 -24.53 -18.28
CA CYS A 22 -18.30 -23.99 -18.16
C CYS A 22 -18.09 -23.74 -16.66
N THR A 23 -17.85 -24.82 -15.91
CA THR A 23 -17.07 -24.73 -14.69
C THR A 23 -15.67 -24.35 -15.14
N VAL A 24 -15.49 -23.08 -15.46
CA VAL A 24 -14.20 -22.43 -15.25
C VAL A 24 -14.04 -22.52 -13.73
N GLN A 25 -13.41 -23.60 -13.29
CA GLN A 25 -12.60 -23.53 -12.09
C GLN A 25 -11.58 -22.45 -12.43
N ASP A 26 -11.89 -21.20 -12.08
CA ASP A 26 -10.91 -20.14 -11.99
C ASP A 26 -9.88 -20.67 -10.99
N SER A 27 -8.81 -21.27 -11.50
CA SER A 27 -7.59 -21.51 -10.74
C SER A 27 -7.28 -20.19 -10.05
N ALA A 28 -7.31 -20.16 -8.72
CA ALA A 28 -7.23 -18.95 -7.91
C ALA A 28 -6.05 -18.09 -8.38
N SER A 29 -6.35 -17.10 -9.21
CA SER A 29 -5.33 -16.28 -9.86
C SER A 29 -4.76 -15.36 -8.79
N GLN A 30 -3.44 -15.41 -8.61
CA GLN A 30 -2.72 -14.57 -7.65
C GLN A 30 -3.22 -13.13 -7.70
N LEU A 31 -3.34 -12.51 -6.53
CA LEU A 31 -3.69 -11.10 -6.40
C LEU A 31 -2.49 -10.23 -6.82
N SER A 32 -2.75 -9.25 -7.68
CA SER A 32 -1.73 -8.35 -8.22
C SER A 32 -1.52 -7.18 -7.26
N ILE A 33 -0.29 -7.06 -6.75
CA ILE A 33 0.16 -5.96 -5.90
C ILE A 33 0.93 -4.95 -6.75
N VAL A 34 0.63 -3.66 -6.58
CA VAL A 34 1.50 -2.56 -6.99
C VAL A 34 2.00 -1.81 -5.76
N TYR A 35 3.31 -1.54 -5.71
CA TYR A 35 3.94 -0.80 -4.62
C TYR A 35 4.11 0.68 -5.00
N LEU A 36 3.71 1.61 -4.14
CA LEU A 36 3.79 3.05 -4.36
C LEU A 36 4.63 3.70 -3.25
N THR A 37 5.69 4.44 -3.63
CA THR A 37 6.60 5.02 -2.65
C THR A 37 7.29 6.31 -3.11
N SER A 38 7.90 7.03 -2.16
CA SER A 38 8.79 8.16 -2.40
C SER A 38 10.21 7.80 -1.97
N LEU A 39 11.10 7.66 -2.95
CA LEU A 39 12.52 7.35 -2.76
C LEU A 39 13.24 8.37 -1.89
N ARG A 40 12.88 9.66 -2.01
CA ARG A 40 13.48 10.72 -1.17
C ARG A 40 13.27 10.49 0.32
N GLU A 41 12.10 9.97 0.72
CA GLU A 41 11.81 9.73 2.13
C GLU A 41 12.53 8.46 2.59
N LEU A 42 12.48 7.38 1.81
CA LEU A 42 13.24 6.16 2.11
C LEU A 42 14.75 6.43 2.24
N HIS A 43 15.30 7.30 1.38
CA HIS A 43 16.70 7.72 1.43
C HIS A 43 17.04 8.50 2.69
N LYS A 44 16.21 9.48 3.04
CA LYS A 44 16.33 10.26 4.28
C LYS A 44 16.21 9.37 5.52
N GLU A 45 15.39 8.34 5.43
CA GLU A 45 15.23 7.31 6.46
C GLU A 45 16.32 6.24 6.42
N GLY A 46 17.33 6.33 5.55
CA GLY A 46 18.48 5.43 5.52
C GLY A 46 18.15 3.98 5.13
N VAL A 47 17.10 3.75 4.35
CA VAL A 47 16.75 2.41 3.85
C VAL A 47 17.87 1.84 2.98
N GLY A 48 18.12 0.55 3.13
CA GLY A 48 19.17 -0.18 2.42
C GLY A 48 20.58 0.04 3.00
N ARG A 49 20.72 0.81 4.08
CA ARG A 49 22.02 1.24 4.62
C ARG A 49 22.19 0.85 6.08
N VAL A 50 23.44 0.66 6.49
CA VAL A 50 23.85 0.72 7.89
C VAL A 50 23.73 2.18 8.33
N VAL A 51 23.10 2.43 9.48
CA VAL A 51 22.86 3.81 9.95
C VAL A 51 23.50 4.02 11.32
N CYS A 52 24.23 5.12 11.44
CA CYS A 52 24.78 5.58 12.70
C CYS A 52 23.78 6.52 13.37
N ASP A 53 23.40 6.20 14.60
CA ASP A 53 22.68 7.11 15.47
C ASP A 53 23.68 8.14 16.00
N LEU A 54 23.58 9.38 15.52
CA LEU A 54 24.51 10.46 15.89
C LEU A 54 24.34 10.91 17.34
N GLU A 55 23.20 10.63 17.99
CA GLU A 55 22.96 10.99 19.38
C GLU A 55 23.67 10.03 20.35
N THR A 56 23.73 8.74 20.00
CA THR A 56 24.34 7.69 20.85
C THR A 56 25.69 7.19 20.35
N GLY A 57 26.04 7.46 19.09
CA GLY A 57 27.19 6.87 18.41
C GLY A 57 27.03 5.39 18.04
N CYS A 58 25.85 4.80 18.27
CA CYS A 58 25.58 3.40 17.98
C CYS A 58 25.31 3.17 16.49
N PHE A 59 25.78 2.04 15.97
CA PHE A 59 25.48 1.60 14.62
C PHE A 59 24.30 0.62 14.63
N HIS A 60 23.25 0.95 13.88
CA HIS A 60 22.18 0.02 13.56
C HIS A 60 22.56 -0.82 12.34
N PRO A 61 22.19 -2.11 12.30
CA PRO A 61 22.42 -2.94 11.13
C PRO A 61 21.67 -2.38 9.93
N ARG A 62 21.97 -2.93 8.74
CA ARG A 62 21.34 -2.51 7.48
C ARG A 62 19.81 -2.44 7.63
N ARG A 63 19.22 -1.29 7.37
CA ARG A 63 17.77 -1.09 7.44
C ARG A 63 17.09 -1.68 6.21
N THR A 64 16.61 -2.92 6.33
CA THR A 64 15.79 -3.58 5.30
C THR A 64 14.46 -2.84 5.11
N GLY A 65 14.16 -2.45 3.87
CA GLY A 65 12.90 -1.79 3.51
C GLY A 65 11.71 -2.75 3.41
N SER A 66 10.49 -2.23 3.44
CA SER A 66 9.28 -3.05 3.35
C SER A 66 9.12 -3.73 1.99
N LEU A 67 9.53 -3.06 0.89
CA LEU A 67 9.54 -3.65 -0.46
C LEU A 67 10.49 -4.84 -0.58
N GLU A 68 11.70 -4.73 -0.04
CA GLU A 68 12.71 -5.81 -0.11
C GLU A 68 12.22 -7.08 0.58
N GLU A 69 11.62 -6.92 1.77
CA GLU A 69 11.01 -8.02 2.49
C GLU A 69 9.77 -8.57 1.80
N LEU A 70 8.92 -7.70 1.24
CA LEU A 70 7.75 -8.14 0.48
C LEU A 70 8.18 -9.06 -0.67
N VAL A 71 9.17 -8.65 -1.46
CA VAL A 71 9.69 -9.49 -2.57
C VAL A 71 10.26 -10.81 -2.04
N TYR A 72 11.03 -10.78 -0.95
CA TYR A 72 11.52 -12.00 -0.31
C TYR A 72 10.37 -12.95 0.09
N GLN A 73 9.32 -12.43 0.72
CA GLN A 73 8.16 -13.22 1.13
C GLN A 73 7.39 -13.77 -0.08
N LEU A 74 7.18 -12.98 -1.14
CA LEU A 74 6.48 -13.45 -2.34
C LEU A 74 7.24 -14.56 -3.08
N ASN A 75 8.56 -14.51 -3.08
CA ASN A 75 9.41 -15.49 -3.76
C ASN A 75 9.69 -16.74 -2.92
N SER A 76 9.49 -16.71 -1.60
CA SER A 76 9.88 -17.80 -0.70
C SER A 76 8.77 -18.85 -0.61
N PRO A 77 8.98 -20.11 -1.05
CA PRO A 77 7.92 -21.13 -1.03
C PRO A 77 7.38 -21.47 0.37
N GLU A 78 8.16 -21.19 1.42
CA GLU A 78 7.75 -21.36 2.82
C GLU A 78 6.89 -20.20 3.34
N SER A 79 6.84 -19.08 2.62
CA SER A 79 6.04 -17.92 3.02
C SER A 79 4.55 -18.17 2.77
N PRO A 80 3.66 -17.79 3.72
CA PRO A 80 2.22 -17.84 3.49
C PRO A 80 1.75 -16.86 2.40
N LEU A 81 2.60 -15.93 1.93
CA LEU A 81 2.26 -15.01 0.83
C LEU A 81 2.57 -15.60 -0.55
N HIS A 82 3.44 -16.61 -0.61
CA HIS A 82 3.83 -17.26 -1.86
C HIS A 82 2.63 -17.94 -2.52
N GLY A 83 2.52 -17.80 -3.85
CA GLY A 83 1.40 -18.34 -4.62
C GLY A 83 0.04 -17.67 -4.39
N ARG A 84 -0.08 -16.73 -3.43
CA ARG A 84 -1.31 -15.96 -3.19
C ARG A 84 -1.28 -14.57 -3.82
N TYR A 85 -0.10 -13.97 -3.86
CA TYR A 85 0.14 -12.64 -4.38
C TYR A 85 1.26 -12.65 -5.42
N LYS A 86 1.28 -11.63 -6.28
CA LYS A 86 2.41 -11.30 -7.16
C LYS A 86 2.62 -9.79 -7.19
N LEU A 87 3.87 -9.36 -7.23
CA LEU A 87 4.21 -7.94 -7.40
C LEU A 87 4.29 -7.62 -8.90
N THR A 88 3.35 -6.85 -9.40
CA THR A 88 3.25 -6.50 -10.83
C THR A 88 3.93 -5.18 -11.17
N GLY A 89 4.13 -4.29 -10.19
CA GLY A 89 4.82 -3.03 -10.42
C GLY A 89 5.25 -2.29 -9.16
N VAL A 90 6.22 -1.40 -9.35
CA VAL A 90 6.65 -0.42 -8.35
C VAL A 90 6.57 0.97 -8.97
N ILE A 91 5.76 1.85 -8.40
CA ILE A 91 5.62 3.25 -8.81
C ILE A 91 6.40 4.12 -7.82
N VAL A 92 7.32 4.91 -8.35
CA VAL A 92 8.10 5.90 -7.59
C VAL A 92 7.75 7.31 -8.06
N ASP A 93 7.71 8.27 -7.13
CA ASP A 93 7.30 9.65 -7.46
C ASP A 93 8.42 10.69 -7.52
N ASP A 94 9.66 10.24 -7.42
CA ASP A 94 10.85 11.08 -7.49
C ASP A 94 11.40 11.14 -8.91
N ASP A 95 11.69 12.35 -9.42
CA ASP A 95 12.42 12.52 -10.68
C ASP A 95 13.89 12.09 -10.59
N ASP A 96 14.44 12.03 -9.38
CA ASP A 96 15.85 11.67 -9.17
C ASP A 96 16.05 10.16 -9.15
N THR A 97 16.17 9.59 -10.35
CA THR A 97 16.41 8.15 -10.54
C THR A 97 17.77 7.69 -10.01
N ARG A 98 18.70 8.61 -9.66
CA ARG A 98 19.97 8.24 -9.01
C ARG A 98 19.77 7.56 -7.66
N LEU A 99 18.63 7.79 -7.00
CA LEU A 99 18.28 7.12 -5.75
C LEU A 99 18.07 5.61 -5.91
N LEU A 100 17.77 5.12 -7.12
CA LEU A 100 17.61 3.69 -7.42
C LEU A 100 18.93 2.99 -7.76
N GLY A 101 19.88 3.71 -8.36
CA GLY A 101 21.09 3.10 -8.96
C GLY A 101 22.43 3.67 -8.50
N GLY A 102 22.46 4.59 -7.53
CA GLY A 102 23.71 5.13 -6.98
C GLY A 102 24.49 4.11 -6.13
N ASP A 103 25.67 4.51 -5.63
CA ASP A 103 26.61 3.64 -4.88
C ASP A 103 26.01 2.97 -3.62
N GLN A 104 24.89 3.50 -3.12
CA GLN A 104 24.15 2.95 -1.98
C GLN A 104 22.66 2.94 -2.31
N PRO A 105 22.19 1.96 -3.12
CA PRO A 105 20.82 1.89 -3.57
C PRO A 105 19.89 1.48 -2.42
N LEU A 106 18.63 1.90 -2.50
CA LEU A 106 17.61 1.61 -1.47
C LEU A 106 17.29 0.10 -1.40
N TRP A 107 17.41 -0.59 -2.53
CA TRP A 107 17.24 -2.04 -2.67
C TRP A 107 18.10 -2.55 -3.84
N ASN A 108 18.25 -3.87 -3.95
CA ASN A 108 18.90 -4.49 -5.10
C ASN A 108 17.97 -4.43 -6.32
N SER A 109 18.27 -3.59 -7.31
CA SER A 109 17.45 -3.44 -8.53
C SER A 109 17.39 -4.73 -9.38
N GLN A 110 18.39 -5.61 -9.25
CA GLN A 110 18.45 -6.91 -9.92
C GLN A 110 17.80 -8.03 -9.10
N MET A 111 17.15 -7.71 -7.97
CA MET A 111 16.41 -8.69 -7.20
C MET A 111 15.33 -9.32 -8.08
N PRO A 112 15.29 -10.66 -8.22
CA PRO A 112 14.26 -11.33 -8.99
C PRO A 112 12.90 -11.19 -8.30
N VAL A 113 11.85 -11.08 -9.09
CA VAL A 113 10.45 -10.96 -8.66
C VAL A 113 9.65 -11.99 -9.43
N SER A 114 9.10 -12.96 -8.71
CA SER A 114 8.19 -13.95 -9.28
C SER A 114 6.97 -13.27 -9.90
N GLN A 115 6.71 -13.57 -11.17
CA GLN A 115 5.50 -13.13 -11.90
C GLN A 115 4.37 -14.17 -11.81
N GLY A 116 4.57 -15.21 -10.99
CA GLY A 116 3.63 -16.30 -10.78
C GLY A 116 4.02 -17.58 -11.51
N ILE A 117 3.24 -18.62 -11.28
CA ILE A 117 3.43 -19.95 -11.86
C ILE A 117 2.70 -19.97 -13.20
N SER A 118 3.44 -20.08 -14.31
CA SER A 118 2.83 -20.27 -15.63
C SER A 118 2.04 -21.58 -15.68
N GLY A 119 1.08 -21.71 -16.61
CA GLY A 119 0.32 -22.95 -16.81
C GLY A 119 1.18 -24.19 -17.17
N GLN A 120 2.48 -24.00 -17.43
CA GLN A 120 3.48 -25.06 -17.64
C GLN A 120 4.31 -25.39 -16.39
N GLY A 121 4.02 -24.77 -15.25
CA GLY A 121 4.75 -24.98 -13.98
C GLY A 121 6.10 -24.29 -13.90
N VAL A 122 6.44 -23.43 -14.87
CA VAL A 122 7.67 -22.61 -14.83
C VAL A 122 7.36 -21.27 -14.19
N GLU A 123 8.12 -20.90 -13.17
CA GLU A 123 8.07 -19.60 -12.53
C GLU A 123 8.82 -18.58 -13.39
N GLU A 124 8.09 -17.64 -13.98
CA GLU A 124 8.71 -16.53 -14.71
C GLU A 124 9.19 -15.50 -13.69
N SER A 125 10.41 -15.00 -13.85
CA SER A 125 10.97 -13.96 -13.00
C SER A 125 11.41 -12.77 -13.83
N VAL A 126 11.07 -11.57 -13.34
CA VAL A 126 11.60 -10.28 -13.82
C VAL A 126 12.40 -9.64 -12.70
N THR A 127 13.17 -8.60 -12.99
CA THR A 127 13.88 -7.85 -11.93
C THR A 127 13.01 -6.72 -11.38
N LEU A 128 13.32 -6.27 -10.15
CA LEU A 128 12.70 -5.07 -9.58
C LEU A 128 12.84 -3.86 -10.51
N ASP A 129 13.99 -3.69 -11.17
CA ASP A 129 14.22 -2.63 -12.15
C ASP A 129 13.20 -2.66 -13.30
N GLN A 130 12.93 -3.85 -13.86
CA GLN A 130 12.03 -4.02 -15.00
C GLN A 130 10.57 -3.68 -14.69
N ILE A 131 10.16 -3.82 -13.42
CA ILE A 131 8.78 -3.51 -12.98
C ILE A 131 8.68 -2.15 -12.26
N THR A 132 9.79 -1.42 -12.13
CA THR A 132 9.81 -0.09 -11.53
C THR A 132 9.56 0.98 -12.59
N CYS A 133 8.58 1.86 -12.36
CA CYS A 133 8.34 3.03 -13.19
C CYS A 133 8.28 4.31 -12.37
N CYS A 134 8.76 5.41 -12.95
CA CYS A 134 8.71 6.73 -12.33
C CYS A 134 7.52 7.53 -12.87
N ILE A 135 6.66 8.00 -11.95
CA ILE A 135 5.61 8.98 -12.23
C ILE A 135 5.87 10.18 -11.30
N PRO A 136 6.59 11.22 -11.77
CA PRO A 136 7.15 12.21 -10.88
C PRO A 136 6.12 13.20 -10.34
N SER A 137 6.20 13.51 -9.04
CA SER A 137 5.31 14.47 -8.38
C SER A 137 5.81 15.92 -8.43
N SER A 138 7.07 16.18 -8.80
CA SER A 138 7.63 17.54 -8.81
C SER A 138 6.86 18.50 -9.72
N ARG A 139 6.29 17.98 -10.81
CA ARG A 139 5.58 18.75 -11.83
C ARG A 139 4.31 19.43 -11.29
N TRP A 140 3.67 18.86 -10.26
CA TRP A 140 2.52 19.49 -9.59
C TRP A 140 2.85 20.02 -8.20
N ALA A 141 3.83 19.42 -7.51
CA ALA A 141 4.21 19.77 -6.14
C ALA A 141 5.15 20.99 -6.04
N GLY A 142 5.56 21.58 -7.17
CA GLY A 142 6.47 22.72 -7.24
C GLY A 142 6.01 23.96 -6.45
N THR A 143 6.99 24.80 -6.09
CA THR A 143 6.89 26.03 -5.29
C THR A 143 6.44 27.25 -6.10
N CYS A 144 5.68 27.06 -7.16
CA CYS A 144 5.14 28.20 -7.89
C CYS A 144 4.00 28.80 -7.07
N PRO A 145 3.91 30.14 -6.89
CA PRO A 145 2.80 30.81 -6.21
C PRO A 145 1.53 30.76 -7.07
N GLU A 146 1.09 29.55 -7.39
CA GLU A 146 -0.02 29.28 -8.28
C GLU A 146 -1.34 29.37 -7.52
N ASN A 147 -2.37 29.78 -8.24
CA ASN A 147 -3.74 29.71 -7.77
C ASN A 147 -4.04 28.25 -7.35
N ARG A 148 -4.73 28.07 -6.20
CA ARG A 148 -5.13 26.75 -5.68
C ARG A 148 -5.84 25.89 -6.73
N ALA A 149 -6.57 26.53 -7.66
CA ALA A 149 -7.24 25.86 -8.76
C ALA A 149 -6.26 25.15 -9.71
N GLU A 150 -5.19 25.81 -10.14
CA GLU A 150 -4.19 25.23 -11.04
C GLU A 150 -3.44 24.08 -10.37
N LYS A 151 -3.07 24.26 -9.10
CA LYS A 151 -2.46 23.19 -8.29
C LYS A 151 -3.36 21.95 -8.20
N ARG A 152 -4.67 22.15 -8.04
CA ARG A 152 -5.66 21.06 -8.02
C ARG A 152 -5.73 20.34 -9.37
N VAL A 153 -5.76 21.07 -10.48
CA VAL A 153 -5.77 20.48 -11.85
C VAL A 153 -4.52 19.65 -12.10
N ARG A 154 -3.33 20.16 -11.77
CA ARG A 154 -2.08 19.43 -11.95
C ARG A 154 -2.00 18.18 -11.06
N LYS A 155 -2.51 18.27 -9.83
CA LYS A 155 -2.61 17.12 -8.92
C LYS A 155 -3.54 16.05 -9.49
N SER A 156 -4.73 16.43 -9.98
CA SER A 156 -5.67 15.49 -10.62
C SER A 156 -5.04 14.83 -11.84
N HIS A 157 -4.35 15.58 -12.72
CA HIS A 157 -3.61 15.00 -13.85
C HIS A 157 -2.53 13.99 -13.40
N TYR A 158 -1.76 14.33 -12.36
CA TYR A 158 -0.77 13.43 -11.79
C TYR A 158 -1.39 12.15 -11.23
N GLU A 159 -2.50 12.26 -10.49
CA GLU A 159 -3.22 11.10 -9.94
C GLU A 159 -3.82 10.24 -11.06
N ALA A 160 -4.36 10.85 -12.13
CA ALA A 160 -4.86 10.17 -13.32
C ALA A 160 -3.77 9.42 -14.10
N GLN A 161 -2.49 9.82 -13.98
CA GLN A 161 -1.37 9.05 -14.53
C GLN A 161 -1.06 7.80 -13.67
N ILE A 162 -1.11 7.93 -12.34
CA ILE A 162 -0.90 6.79 -11.42
C ILE A 162 -2.00 5.77 -11.61
N ALA A 163 -3.25 6.16 -11.38
CA ALA A 163 -4.24 6.15 -12.43
C ALA A 163 -4.17 5.04 -13.49
N GLN A 164 -4.14 5.49 -14.72
CA GLN A 164 -3.88 4.68 -15.91
C GLN A 164 -2.76 3.62 -15.75
N GLN A 165 -1.70 3.87 -14.99
CA GLN A 165 -0.63 2.89 -14.79
C GLN A 165 -1.08 1.69 -13.94
N LEU A 166 -1.84 1.90 -12.86
CA LEU A 166 -2.38 0.84 -12.03
C LEU A 166 -3.36 -0.06 -12.80
N ASP A 167 -4.15 0.52 -13.71
CA ASP A 167 -5.03 -0.26 -14.61
C ASP A 167 -4.22 -1.16 -15.55
N LYS A 168 -3.19 -0.60 -16.19
CA LYS A 168 -2.29 -1.36 -17.09
C LYS A 168 -1.61 -2.51 -16.35
N LEU A 169 -1.25 -2.31 -15.09
CA LEU A 169 -0.64 -3.32 -14.23
C LEU A 169 -1.64 -4.31 -13.65
N GLY A 170 -2.94 -4.13 -13.89
CA GLY A 170 -4.01 -4.97 -13.36
C GLY A 170 -4.02 -5.00 -11.83
N ALA A 171 -3.74 -3.87 -11.18
CA ALA A 171 -3.60 -3.80 -9.73
C ALA A 171 -4.90 -4.23 -9.03
N ASP A 172 -4.79 -5.11 -8.04
CA ASP A 172 -5.88 -5.42 -7.11
C ASP A 172 -5.65 -4.71 -5.77
N ILE A 173 -4.38 -4.64 -5.34
CA ILE A 173 -3.94 -3.97 -4.13
C ILE A 173 -2.83 -2.97 -4.48
N VAL A 174 -2.93 -1.77 -3.94
CA VAL A 174 -1.87 -0.76 -3.98
C VAL A 174 -1.34 -0.57 -2.57
N ILE A 175 -0.06 -0.84 -2.36
CA ILE A 175 0.63 -0.62 -1.09
C ILE A 175 1.31 0.74 -1.15
N SER A 176 0.86 1.68 -0.34
CA SER A 176 1.56 2.94 -0.06
C SER A 176 2.54 2.72 1.08
N ASP A 177 3.83 2.99 0.84
CA ASP A 177 4.86 2.96 1.87
C ASP A 177 5.79 4.18 1.77
N SER A 178 5.84 4.99 2.83
CA SER A 178 6.60 6.25 2.86
C SER A 178 6.33 7.15 1.65
N TYR A 179 5.15 7.03 1.03
CA TYR A 179 4.71 7.92 -0.04
C TYR A 179 4.28 9.26 0.56
N VAL A 180 4.97 10.35 0.19
CA VAL A 180 4.80 11.63 0.90
C VAL A 180 3.79 12.57 0.26
N ARG A 181 2.96 12.07 -0.66
CA ARG A 181 1.85 12.84 -1.23
C ARG A 181 0.53 12.34 -0.68
N ILE A 182 -0.35 13.27 -0.35
CA ILE A 182 -1.71 12.95 0.06
C ILE A 182 -2.43 12.41 -1.18
N ILE A 183 -2.81 11.13 -1.13
CA ILE A 183 -3.66 10.48 -2.13
C ILE A 183 -5.04 11.15 -2.07
N GLY A 184 -5.43 11.80 -3.17
CA GLY A 184 -6.69 12.51 -3.33
C GLY A 184 -7.78 11.67 -3.97
N ASP A 185 -8.95 12.30 -4.11
CA ASP A 185 -10.18 11.65 -4.59
C ASP A 185 -10.04 11.02 -5.98
N GLU A 186 -9.21 11.58 -6.87
CA GLU A 186 -9.00 11.03 -8.23
C GLU A 186 -8.42 9.62 -8.17
N LEU A 187 -7.47 9.39 -7.25
CA LEU A 187 -6.80 8.11 -7.09
C LEU A 187 -7.57 7.18 -6.13
N LEU A 188 -8.23 7.74 -5.11
CA LEU A 188 -9.10 7.01 -4.16
C LEU A 188 -10.46 6.61 -4.73
N GLY A 189 -10.90 7.24 -5.81
CA GLY A 189 -12.19 7.02 -6.42
C GLY A 189 -12.08 7.01 -7.93
N TYR A 190 -11.17 6.20 -8.47
CA TYR A 190 -11.02 5.95 -9.91
C TYR A 190 -12.34 6.07 -10.67
N GLY A 191 -12.52 7.22 -11.34
CA GLY A 191 -13.72 7.62 -12.07
C GLY A 191 -14.81 8.31 -11.22
N SER A 192 -14.68 9.61 -10.95
CA SER A 192 -15.85 10.39 -10.51
C SER A 192 -16.90 10.47 -11.62
N THR A 193 -17.97 9.68 -11.49
CA THR A 193 -19.38 10.12 -11.44
C THR A 193 -20.29 8.90 -11.19
N GLY A 194 -20.39 8.48 -9.93
CA GLY A 194 -21.43 7.55 -9.49
C GLY A 194 -20.92 6.36 -8.68
N SER A 195 -20.68 6.57 -7.39
CA SER A 195 -20.87 5.57 -6.32
C SER A 195 -20.35 4.12 -6.50
N GLU A 196 -19.17 3.90 -7.10
CA GLU A 196 -18.46 2.62 -6.94
C GLU A 196 -17.01 2.90 -6.52
N ALA A 197 -16.59 2.32 -5.40
CA ALA A 197 -15.27 2.49 -4.81
C ALA A 197 -14.15 2.08 -5.78
N SER A 198 -12.97 2.73 -5.72
CA SER A 198 -11.81 2.49 -6.58
C SER A 198 -11.63 1.04 -7.03
N GLU A 199 -11.31 0.84 -8.31
CA GLU A 199 -11.14 -0.51 -8.91
C GLU A 199 -10.01 -1.34 -8.28
N CYS A 200 -9.09 -0.70 -7.55
CA CYS A 200 -8.08 -1.34 -6.71
C CYS A 200 -8.18 -0.86 -5.24
N MET A 201 -7.68 -1.68 -4.32
CA MET A 201 -7.69 -1.39 -2.88
C MET A 201 -6.37 -0.72 -2.47
N PHE A 202 -6.43 0.50 -1.97
CA PHE A 202 -5.25 1.18 -1.41
C PHE A 202 -5.10 0.85 0.07
N ILE A 203 -3.91 0.39 0.45
CA ILE A 203 -3.50 0.22 1.85
C ILE A 203 -2.23 1.02 2.11
N ASN A 204 -2.08 1.58 3.30
CA ASN A 204 -0.90 2.33 3.71
C ASN A 204 -0.22 1.64 4.90
N ILE A 205 1.11 1.61 4.87
CA ILE A 205 1.93 1.15 6.00
C ILE A 205 2.38 2.37 6.80
N HIS A 206 1.88 2.49 8.03
CA HIS A 206 2.14 3.63 8.90
C HIS A 206 2.94 3.23 10.15
N PRO A 207 4.02 3.93 10.50
CA PRO A 207 4.85 3.59 11.66
C PRO A 207 4.29 4.15 12.99
N ALA A 208 3.00 3.95 13.22
CA ALA A 208 2.33 4.13 14.51
C ALA A 208 0.94 3.46 14.49
N VAL A 209 0.25 3.52 15.63
CA VAL A 209 -1.18 3.21 15.73
C VAL A 209 -1.99 4.29 14.98
N THR A 210 -2.85 3.87 14.04
CA THR A 210 -3.76 4.76 13.30
C THR A 210 -5.23 4.55 13.64
N ASP A 211 -5.56 3.47 14.36
CA ASP A 211 -6.93 3.13 14.73
C ASP A 211 -7.64 4.28 15.45
N THR A 212 -8.80 4.66 14.93
CA THR A 212 -9.57 5.79 15.43
C THR A 212 -10.16 5.48 16.80
N GLY A 213 -10.03 6.40 17.75
CA GLY A 213 -10.51 6.22 19.13
C GLY A 213 -9.48 5.61 20.09
N ARG A 214 -8.34 5.11 19.57
CA ARG A 214 -7.24 4.69 20.44
C ARG A 214 -6.50 5.89 21.06
N PRO A 215 -6.24 5.91 22.39
CA PRO A 215 -5.58 7.03 23.05
C PRO A 215 -4.10 7.15 22.66
N ASP A 216 -3.48 6.08 22.18
CA ASP A 216 -2.09 6.01 21.75
C ASP A 216 -1.90 6.26 20.24
N ARG A 217 -2.96 6.67 19.53
CA ARG A 217 -2.95 6.97 18.10
C ARG A 217 -2.00 8.14 17.76
N LEU A 218 -1.22 8.00 16.68
CA LEU A 218 -0.31 9.04 16.16
C LEU A 218 -0.39 9.13 14.63
N PRO A 219 -1.40 9.83 14.07
CA PRO A 219 -1.55 10.01 12.62
C PRO A 219 -0.62 11.12 12.08
N GLY A 220 -0.43 11.12 10.76
CA GLY A 220 0.21 12.20 10.00
C GLY A 220 1.67 11.92 9.62
N ALA A 221 2.39 12.96 9.20
CA ALA A 221 3.71 12.81 8.59
C ALA A 221 4.88 12.61 9.59
N THR A 222 4.64 12.73 10.89
CA THR A 222 5.70 12.78 11.92
C THR A 222 5.54 11.77 13.07
N PRO A 223 5.00 10.56 12.86
CA PRO A 223 4.65 9.61 13.93
C PRO A 223 5.84 9.19 14.78
N THR A 224 7.02 8.97 14.19
CA THR A 224 8.25 8.60 14.92
C THR A 224 8.68 9.71 15.89
N ARG A 225 8.63 10.97 15.46
CA ARG A 225 8.91 12.13 16.31
C ARG A 225 7.87 12.24 17.42
N ASP A 226 6.61 12.03 17.09
CA ASP A 226 5.53 12.19 18.05
C ASP A 226 5.57 11.08 19.11
N ALA A 227 5.94 9.85 18.73
CA ALA A 227 6.22 8.76 19.67
C ALA A 227 7.38 9.14 20.60
N LEU A 228 8.47 9.67 20.06
CA LEU A 228 9.64 10.11 20.82
C LEU A 228 9.27 11.21 21.84
N THR A 229 8.63 12.28 21.37
CA THR A 229 8.26 13.44 22.22
C THR A 229 7.21 13.06 23.25
N ARG A 230 6.24 12.20 22.88
CA ARG A 230 5.25 11.69 23.82
C ARG A 230 5.87 10.84 24.91
N ALA A 231 6.81 9.96 24.56
CA ALA A 231 7.49 9.10 25.53
C ALA A 231 8.40 9.89 26.49
N HIS A 232 9.20 10.83 25.96
CA HIS A 232 10.13 11.60 26.78
C HIS A 232 9.48 12.72 27.59
N HIS A 233 8.46 13.36 27.04
CA HIS A 233 7.96 14.64 27.56
C HIS A 233 6.45 14.67 27.85
N GLY A 234 5.68 13.66 27.41
CA GLY A 234 4.22 13.65 27.59
C GLY A 234 3.51 14.72 26.75
N TYR A 235 4.02 15.03 25.56
CA TYR A 235 3.33 15.90 24.61
C TYR A 235 3.51 15.41 23.16
N VAL A 236 2.61 15.84 22.28
CA VAL A 236 2.72 15.67 20.83
C VAL A 236 2.70 17.05 20.17
N ILE A 237 3.61 17.30 19.23
CA ILE A 237 3.67 18.57 18.48
C ILE A 237 2.55 18.57 17.44
N VAL A 238 1.76 19.67 17.38
CA VAL A 238 0.54 19.74 16.56
C VAL A 238 0.52 20.88 15.54
N ASP A 239 1.44 21.84 15.61
CA ASP A 239 1.47 22.99 14.68
C ASP A 239 1.84 22.64 13.24
N ASP A 240 2.40 21.46 12.98
CA ASP A 240 2.69 20.95 11.62
C ASP A 240 1.77 19.81 11.19
N LYS A 241 0.71 19.57 11.97
CA LYS A 241 -0.30 18.57 11.66
C LYS A 241 -1.47 19.21 10.94
N HIS A 242 -1.62 18.87 9.66
CA HIS A 242 -2.76 19.25 8.84
C HIS A 242 -3.53 18.00 8.41
N HIS A 243 -4.85 18.10 8.29
CA HIS A 243 -5.72 17.03 7.78
C HIS A 243 -5.72 15.71 8.57
N VAL A 244 -5.29 15.74 9.83
CA VAL A 244 -5.33 14.62 10.78
C VAL A 244 -6.16 14.99 12.00
N ASP A 245 -6.75 13.99 12.67
CA ASP A 245 -7.37 14.26 13.97
C ASP A 245 -6.27 14.46 15.02
N LEU A 246 -6.36 15.57 15.75
CA LEU A 246 -5.41 15.90 16.81
C LEU A 246 -5.75 15.10 18.07
N PRO A 247 -4.74 14.69 18.86
CA PRO A 247 -5.00 14.07 20.15
C PRO A 247 -5.75 15.04 21.07
N GLU A 248 -6.61 14.52 21.93
CA GLU A 248 -7.20 15.31 23.01
C GLU A 248 -6.12 15.71 24.03
N GLY A 249 -6.22 16.93 24.56
CA GLY A 249 -5.24 17.44 25.51
C GLY A 249 -5.20 18.96 25.58
N GLU A 250 -4.58 19.46 26.64
CA GLU A 250 -4.28 20.88 26.82
C GLU A 250 -3.25 21.33 25.79
N GLU A 251 -3.53 22.42 25.07
CA GLU A 251 -2.55 23.05 24.18
C GLU A 251 -1.49 23.80 25.00
N ILE A 252 -0.23 23.53 24.72
CA ILE A 252 0.93 24.09 25.42
C ILE A 252 1.97 24.60 24.41
N GLN A 253 2.79 25.55 24.85
CA GLN A 253 3.96 26.01 24.11
C GLN A 253 5.21 25.28 24.61
N VAL A 254 6.00 24.73 23.68
CA VAL A 254 7.23 23.98 23.99
C VAL A 254 8.39 24.45 23.13
N VAL A 255 9.62 24.23 23.59
CA VAL A 255 10.82 24.42 22.78
C VAL A 255 11.29 23.07 22.28
N TYR A 256 11.23 22.83 20.97
CA TYR A 256 11.70 21.59 20.35
C TYR A 256 12.72 21.89 19.25
N LYS A 257 13.91 21.28 19.35
CA LYS A 257 15.06 21.53 18.45
C LYS A 257 15.32 23.04 18.24
N GLY A 258 15.30 23.81 19.33
CA GLY A 258 15.59 25.25 19.34
C GLY A 258 14.49 26.16 18.79
N ARG A 259 13.27 25.65 18.57
CA ARG A 259 12.13 26.44 18.04
C ARG A 259 10.94 26.35 18.98
N ASN A 260 10.21 27.46 19.13
CA ASN A 260 8.92 27.46 19.80
C ASN A 260 7.90 26.72 18.92
N ARG A 261 7.19 25.76 19.52
CA ARG A 261 6.19 24.91 18.87
C ARG A 261 4.93 24.85 19.71
N THR A 262 3.80 24.70 19.03
CA THR A 262 2.53 24.36 19.68
C THR A 262 2.41 22.85 19.78
N ALA A 263 2.12 22.36 20.98
CA ALA A 263 1.97 20.95 21.30
C ALA A 263 0.71 20.71 22.13
N ARG A 264 0.26 19.45 22.22
CA ARG A 264 -0.78 19.02 23.15
C ARG A 264 -0.21 18.10 24.21
N ARG A 265 -0.53 18.38 25.47
CA ARG A 265 -0.20 17.52 26.60
C ARG A 265 -1.01 16.24 26.53
N VAL A 266 -0.35 15.10 26.58
CA VAL A 266 -0.96 13.77 26.49
C VAL A 266 -0.31 12.82 27.48
N ALA A 267 -0.99 11.71 27.82
CA ALA A 267 -0.38 10.66 28.63
C ALA A 267 0.85 10.08 27.91
N PRO A 268 2.01 9.93 28.59
CA PRO A 268 3.16 9.22 28.05
C PRO A 268 2.78 7.81 27.63
N VAL A 269 3.38 7.35 26.53
CA VAL A 269 3.21 5.99 26.00
C VAL A 269 4.59 5.39 25.81
N LEU A 270 4.79 4.17 26.32
CA LEU A 270 6.08 3.48 26.35
C LEU A 270 6.16 2.31 25.35
N HIS A 271 5.33 2.37 24.31
CA HIS A 271 5.38 1.48 23.16
C HIS A 271 5.24 2.29 21.86
N THR A 272 5.71 1.71 20.76
CA THR A 272 5.42 2.17 19.40
C THR A 272 4.72 1.05 18.65
N ALA A 273 4.23 1.35 17.44
CA ALA A 273 3.56 0.37 16.61
C ALA A 273 3.83 0.63 15.12
N ALA A 274 3.49 -0.34 14.29
CA ALA A 274 3.20 -0.10 12.89
C ALA A 274 1.83 -0.68 12.55
N SER A 275 1.08 0.02 11.72
CA SER A 275 -0.24 -0.37 11.28
C SER A 275 -0.33 -0.41 9.77
N VAL A 276 -1.18 -1.30 9.28
CA VAL A 276 -1.62 -1.36 7.88
C VAL A 276 -3.10 -1.10 7.88
N HIS A 277 -3.51 -0.09 7.13
CA HIS A 277 -4.90 0.36 7.09
C HIS A 277 -5.29 0.73 5.67
N TYR A 278 -6.59 0.67 5.37
CA TYR A 278 -7.11 1.14 4.09
C TYR A 278 -6.90 2.65 3.96
N VAL A 279 -6.48 3.14 2.80
CA VAL A 279 -6.38 4.59 2.58
C VAL A 279 -7.78 5.18 2.49
N SER A 280 -8.00 6.30 3.18
CA SER A 280 -9.27 7.03 3.17
C SER A 280 -9.02 8.51 2.81
N PRO A 281 -10.06 9.30 2.48
CA PRO A 281 -9.91 10.73 2.22
C PRO A 281 -9.32 11.52 3.40
N ARG A 282 -9.48 11.02 4.64
CA ARG A 282 -8.81 11.58 5.82
C ARG A 282 -7.51 10.83 6.11
N VAL A 283 -6.47 11.58 6.43
CA VAL A 283 -5.11 11.05 6.63
C VAL A 283 -5.10 10.08 7.81
N ASP A 284 -4.69 8.84 7.55
CA ASP A 284 -4.57 7.75 8.52
C ASP A 284 -5.85 7.41 9.31
N ASN A 285 -7.03 7.63 8.71
CA ASN A 285 -8.34 7.38 9.33
C ASN A 285 -9.06 6.14 8.81
N GLY A 286 -8.52 5.44 7.81
CA GLY A 286 -9.18 4.24 7.30
C GLY A 286 -9.08 3.07 8.27
N GLU A 287 -9.94 2.09 8.05
CA GLU A 287 -10.01 0.90 8.90
C GLU A 287 -8.67 0.15 8.91
N VAL A 288 -8.24 -0.24 10.12
CA VAL A 288 -6.99 -0.95 10.35
C VAL A 288 -7.16 -2.44 10.08
N ILE A 289 -6.38 -2.96 9.14
CA ILE A 289 -6.33 -4.39 8.80
C ILE A 289 -5.50 -5.14 9.84
N HIS A 290 -4.34 -4.58 10.18
CA HIS A 290 -3.43 -5.15 11.16
C HIS A 290 -2.58 -4.08 11.84
N CYS A 291 -2.22 -4.32 13.11
CA CYS A 291 -1.32 -3.45 13.87
C CYS A 291 -0.42 -4.31 14.76
N VAL A 292 0.89 -4.10 14.67
CA VAL A 292 1.91 -4.74 15.52
C VAL A 292 2.52 -3.67 16.42
N SER A 293 2.71 -3.97 17.70
CA SER A 293 3.31 -3.05 18.67
C SER A 293 4.51 -3.66 19.38
N ALA A 294 5.48 -2.82 19.73
CA ALA A 294 6.62 -3.20 20.56
C ALA A 294 6.89 -2.15 21.64
N SER A 295 7.45 -2.58 22.76
CA SER A 295 7.96 -1.67 23.79
C SER A 295 9.05 -0.77 23.19
N LEU A 296 9.08 0.49 23.61
CA LEU A 296 10.15 1.40 23.20
C LEU A 296 11.50 0.90 23.75
N PRO A 297 12.62 1.25 23.09
CA PRO A 297 13.95 1.10 23.66
C PRO A 297 14.05 1.69 25.07
N GLN A 298 15.01 1.20 25.86
CA GLN A 298 15.32 1.81 27.16
C GLN A 298 15.61 3.29 26.97
N LYS A 299 15.22 4.11 27.96
CA LYS A 299 15.23 5.57 27.85
C LYS A 299 16.59 6.15 27.42
N GLU A 300 17.69 5.55 27.86
CA GLU A 300 19.07 5.94 27.51
C GLU A 300 19.42 5.70 26.04
N PHE A 301 18.71 4.81 25.36
CA PHE A 301 18.84 4.51 23.93
C PHE A 301 17.63 4.98 23.11
N LEU A 302 16.68 5.69 23.73
CA LEU A 302 15.45 6.13 23.08
C LEU A 302 15.71 7.41 22.27
N THR A 303 16.05 7.22 21.01
CA THR A 303 16.34 8.28 20.02
C THR A 303 15.38 8.20 18.84
N GLU A 304 15.36 9.24 18.00
CA GLU A 304 14.54 9.20 16.77
C GLU A 304 15.01 8.06 15.82
N GLU A 305 16.31 7.78 15.79
CA GLU A 305 16.92 6.80 14.90
C GLU A 305 16.70 5.36 15.37
N SER A 306 16.83 5.08 16.67
CA SER A 306 16.49 3.77 17.25
C SER A 306 15.02 3.43 17.07
N LEU A 307 14.11 4.41 17.23
CA LEU A 307 12.70 4.24 16.92
C LEU A 307 12.44 4.02 15.45
N ARG A 308 13.10 4.76 14.56
CA ARG A 308 13.01 4.53 13.11
C ARG A 308 13.46 3.10 12.76
N HIS A 309 14.54 2.62 13.36
CA HIS A 309 14.99 1.24 13.15
C HIS A 309 13.94 0.21 13.59
N LEU A 310 13.38 0.36 14.80
CA LEU A 310 12.30 -0.48 15.30
C LEU A 310 11.04 -0.41 14.43
N ASN A 311 10.64 0.79 14.01
CA ASN A 311 9.48 1.00 13.15
C ASN A 311 9.61 0.25 11.83
N TYR A 312 10.81 0.19 11.22
CA TYR A 312 11.01 -0.61 10.00
C TYR A 312 10.86 -2.11 10.23
N GLN A 313 11.22 -2.63 11.41
CA GLN A 313 10.95 -4.02 11.76
C GLN A 313 9.44 -4.27 11.88
N LEU A 314 8.75 -3.39 12.61
CA LEU A 314 7.29 -3.48 12.82
C LEU A 314 6.51 -3.32 11.51
N LYS A 315 6.92 -2.41 10.61
CA LYS A 315 6.27 -2.20 9.30
C LYS A 315 6.26 -3.47 8.46
N ARG A 316 7.39 -4.20 8.43
CA ARG A 316 7.53 -5.47 7.70
C ARG A 316 6.61 -6.54 8.27
N GLU A 317 6.59 -6.67 9.60
CA GLU A 317 5.72 -7.63 10.27
C GLU A 317 4.24 -7.30 10.06
N ALA A 318 3.84 -6.04 10.29
CA ALA A 318 2.47 -5.59 10.10
C ALA A 318 1.99 -5.77 8.66
N LEU A 319 2.85 -5.50 7.65
CA LEU A 319 2.52 -5.75 6.25
C LEU A 319 2.28 -7.23 5.96
N LYS A 320 3.20 -8.08 6.40
CA LYS A 320 3.09 -9.53 6.19
C LYS A 320 1.79 -10.06 6.79
N GLU A 321 1.50 -9.74 8.05
CA GLU A 321 0.29 -10.19 8.74
C GLU A 321 -1.00 -9.60 8.14
N ALA A 322 -0.96 -8.35 7.65
CA ALA A 322 -2.09 -7.76 6.96
C ALA A 322 -2.40 -8.48 5.64
N LEU A 323 -1.38 -8.80 4.84
CA LEU A 323 -1.57 -9.53 3.58
C LEU A 323 -2.05 -10.96 3.81
N ILE A 324 -1.60 -11.64 4.87
CA ILE A 324 -2.15 -12.96 5.25
C ILE A 324 -3.65 -12.83 5.54
N LYS A 325 -4.05 -11.88 6.39
CA LYS A 325 -5.45 -11.64 6.73
C LYS A 325 -6.31 -11.36 5.51
N LEU A 326 -5.86 -10.50 4.60
CA LEU A 326 -6.59 -10.19 3.37
C LEU A 326 -6.76 -11.43 2.48
N ALA A 327 -5.75 -12.28 2.38
CA ALA A 327 -5.85 -13.50 1.58
C ALA A 327 -6.79 -14.55 2.17
N ASP A 328 -7.00 -14.53 3.49
CA ASP A 328 -7.92 -15.44 4.18
C ASP A 328 -9.34 -14.86 4.32
N ASP A 329 -9.54 -13.58 3.97
CA ASP A 329 -10.84 -12.92 4.04
C ASP A 329 -11.65 -13.15 2.75
N SER A 330 -12.65 -14.02 2.84
CA SER A 330 -13.54 -14.33 1.71
C SER A 330 -14.29 -13.10 1.18
N SER A 331 -14.68 -12.17 2.06
CA SER A 331 -15.41 -10.97 1.64
C SER A 331 -14.51 -10.03 0.83
N PHE A 332 -13.24 -9.95 1.20
CA PHE A 332 -12.22 -9.24 0.44
C PHE A 332 -11.98 -9.89 -0.93
N LEU A 333 -11.82 -11.22 -0.97
CA LEU A 333 -11.62 -11.94 -2.23
C LEU A 333 -12.81 -11.81 -3.18
N ASP A 334 -14.03 -11.86 -2.66
CA ASP A 334 -15.26 -11.65 -3.44
C ASP A 334 -15.30 -10.23 -4.02
N LEU A 335 -14.96 -9.22 -3.22
CA LEU A 335 -14.87 -7.83 -3.67
C LEU A 335 -13.86 -7.67 -4.82
N VAL A 336 -12.65 -8.22 -4.68
CA VAL A 336 -11.63 -8.18 -5.75
C VAL A 336 -12.12 -8.91 -7.00
N GLY A 337 -12.73 -10.09 -6.83
CA GLY A 337 -13.32 -10.86 -7.92
C GLY A 337 -14.39 -10.09 -8.69
N HIS A 338 -15.27 -9.37 -7.97
CA HIS A 338 -16.25 -8.48 -8.58
C HIS A 338 -15.58 -7.36 -9.39
N LYS A 339 -14.58 -6.68 -8.82
CA LYS A 339 -13.85 -5.61 -9.50
C LYS A 339 -13.11 -6.08 -10.75
N ARG A 340 -12.49 -7.27 -10.72
CA ARG A 340 -11.86 -7.89 -11.91
C ARG A 340 -12.88 -8.14 -13.02
N ARG A 341 -14.08 -8.65 -12.69
CA ARG A 341 -15.15 -8.87 -13.67
C ARG A 341 -15.66 -7.56 -14.30
N SER A 342 -15.86 -6.52 -13.49
CA SER A 342 -16.29 -5.20 -14.00
C SER A 342 -15.28 -4.59 -14.98
N ARG A 343 -13.98 -4.69 -14.69
CA ARG A 343 -12.88 -4.25 -15.58
C ARG A 343 -12.87 -4.94 -16.94
N HIS A 344 -13.15 -6.24 -16.97
CA HIS A 344 -13.22 -6.98 -18.24
C HIS A 344 -14.44 -6.58 -19.09
N GLN A 345 -15.56 -6.23 -18.47
CA GLN A 345 -16.75 -5.80 -19.19
C GLN A 345 -16.62 -4.39 -19.77
N SER A 346 -15.96 -3.46 -19.06
CA SER A 346 -15.71 -2.09 -19.55
C SER A 346 -14.75 -2.08 -20.74
N THR A 347 -13.70 -2.90 -20.72
CA THR A 347 -12.74 -3.04 -21.83
C THR A 347 -13.34 -3.74 -23.06
N GLY A 348 -14.21 -4.74 -22.86
CA GLY A 348 -14.92 -5.43 -23.96
C GLY A 348 -15.93 -4.55 -24.72
N ASN A 349 -16.66 -3.67 -24.02
CA ASN A 349 -17.61 -2.76 -24.64
C ASN A 349 -16.93 -1.60 -25.41
N SER A 350 -15.72 -1.19 -25.00
CA SER A 350 -14.95 -0.15 -25.70
C SER A 350 -14.47 -0.60 -27.09
N LEU A 351 -14.15 -1.89 -27.25
CA LEU A 351 -13.73 -2.47 -28.52
C LEU A 351 -14.87 -2.67 -29.53
N LEU A 352 -16.11 -2.87 -29.06
CA LEU A 352 -17.30 -2.98 -29.93
C LEU A 352 -17.84 -1.62 -30.40
N ALA A 353 -17.50 -0.52 -29.70
CA ALA A 353 -17.89 0.84 -30.09
C ALA A 353 -16.96 1.48 -31.14
N GLN A 354 -15.86 0.82 -31.49
CA GLN A 354 -14.91 1.25 -32.54
C GLN A 354 -14.95 0.35 -33.79
N GLY A 355 -15.91 -0.57 -33.88
CA GLY A 355 -16.11 -1.50 -35.00
C GLY A 355 -17.06 -0.98 -36.06
#